data_AF-A0A7W5HR41-F1
#
_entry.id   AF-A0A7W5HR41-F1
#
_cell.length_a   1.000
_cell.length_b   1.000
_cell.length_c   1.000
_cell.angle_alpha   90.00
_cell.angle_beta   90.00
_cell.angle_gamma   90.00
#
_symmetry.space_group_name_H-M   'P 1'
#
loop_
_entity.id
_entity.type
_entity.pdbx_description
1 polymer ?
#
loop_
_entity_poly.entity_id
_entity_poly.type
_entity_poly.pdbx_seq_one_letter_code
_entity_poly.pdbx_strand_id
1 'polypeptide(L)'
;MSATPPSSSITANTALVPLKPQRTSIHSELLEQMAPEWLINATPARRHAMKQAGTFSPDWYQRASSTQQQALKECFNASFTSQTHLDKAMSSLQDIDTFAEPLLRNALKDQFSVDVDVSKTLLCLRRPLEISDLEIEVADFEVLKLSLLQAALHNFEASECEDDAFHKKSGFLIETSTPGIFQPVTVGVTVRQFLMLCRNLDIGAKYQTYVKAFFQAAETTLRQLFMTSQKDALRAAAELALLKKDIERKDYEMIFPSLMETFIPGRATNKSGFVT
;
A
#
# COMPACT_ATOMS: atom_id res chain seq x y z
N MET A 1 -16.40 -3.00 -25.62
CA MET A 1 -16.77 -2.43 -24.31
C MET A 1 -15.56 -2.55 -23.42
N SER A 2 -14.79 -1.47 -23.33
CA SER A 2 -13.48 -1.45 -22.65
C SER A 2 -13.70 -1.16 -21.17
N ALA A 3 -13.17 -2.04 -20.32
CA ALA A 3 -13.20 -1.87 -18.87
C ALA A 3 -11.98 -1.03 -18.43
N THR A 4 -12.25 0.17 -17.94
CA THR A 4 -11.29 1.02 -17.24
C THR A 4 -11.10 0.48 -15.81
N PRO A 5 -9.88 0.39 -15.27
CA PRO A 5 -9.70 0.10 -13.85
C PRO A 5 -9.98 1.36 -13.01
N PRO A 6 -10.58 1.25 -11.81
CA PRO A 6 -10.71 2.38 -10.92
C PRO A 6 -9.39 2.62 -10.19
N SER A 7 -8.74 3.75 -10.47
CA SER A 7 -7.72 4.34 -9.61
C SER A 7 -8.36 4.66 -8.25
N SER A 8 -7.98 3.91 -7.22
CA SER A 8 -8.37 4.20 -5.84
C SER A 8 -7.11 4.53 -5.04
N SER A 9 -6.79 5.81 -4.99
CA SER A 9 -5.88 6.40 -4.01
C SER A 9 -6.54 6.30 -2.62
N ILE A 10 -6.25 5.22 -1.88
CA ILE A 10 -6.61 5.11 -0.47
C ILE A 10 -5.50 5.78 0.33
N THR A 11 -5.63 7.09 0.53
CA THR A 11 -4.91 7.79 1.60
C THR A 11 -5.61 7.42 2.91
N ALA A 12 -5.00 6.53 3.69
CA ALA A 12 -5.49 6.21 5.03
C ALA A 12 -4.35 5.81 5.97
N ASN A 13 -3.41 6.72 6.18
CA ASN A 13 -2.50 6.61 7.32
C ASN A 13 -3.21 7.14 8.58
N THR A 14 -4.24 6.42 9.02
CA THR A 14 -4.96 6.71 10.27
C THR A 14 -4.32 5.90 11.38
N ALA A 15 -3.71 6.60 12.34
CA ALA A 15 -3.03 6.03 13.50
C ALA A 15 -3.79 4.86 14.14
N LEU A 16 -3.05 3.85 14.60
CA LEU A 16 -3.54 2.70 15.36
C LEU A 16 -4.11 3.15 16.71
N VAL A 17 -5.34 3.63 16.71
CA VAL A 17 -6.06 3.92 17.95
C VAL A 17 -6.97 2.72 18.24
N PRO A 18 -6.72 1.98 19.34
CA PRO A 18 -7.67 1.00 19.86
C PRO A 18 -9.04 1.68 20.01
N LEU A 19 -10.14 0.95 19.81
CA LEU A 19 -11.46 1.52 20.11
C LEU A 19 -11.45 1.96 21.59
N LYS A 20 -11.42 3.28 21.82
CA LYS A 20 -11.96 3.89 23.03
C LYS A 20 -13.33 4.38 22.60
N PRO A 21 -14.42 3.68 22.94
CA PRO A 21 -15.76 4.14 22.60
C PRO A 21 -15.94 5.54 23.16
N GLN A 22 -16.40 6.47 22.32
CA GLN A 22 -16.89 7.72 22.87
C GLN A 22 -18.02 7.37 23.83
N ARG A 23 -17.96 7.90 25.06
CA ARG A 23 -18.94 7.67 26.15
C ARG A 23 -20.29 8.32 25.82
N THR A 24 -20.90 7.97 24.70
CA THR A 24 -22.15 8.55 24.21
C THR A 24 -23.33 7.58 24.28
N SER A 25 -23.09 6.30 24.54
CA SER A 25 -24.13 5.28 24.67
C SER A 25 -24.14 4.64 26.06
N ILE A 26 -25.34 4.52 26.64
CA ILE A 26 -25.60 3.77 27.88
C ILE A 26 -25.19 2.28 27.79
N HIS A 27 -24.98 1.77 26.58
CA HIS A 27 -24.57 0.40 26.32
C HIS A 27 -23.07 0.26 26.04
N SER A 28 -22.25 1.34 26.13
CA SER A 28 -20.84 1.25 25.74
C SER A 28 -20.07 0.22 26.56
N GLU A 29 -20.30 0.19 27.89
CA GLU A 29 -19.61 -0.74 28.79
C GLU A 29 -20.00 -2.21 28.52
N LEU A 30 -21.27 -2.49 28.27
CA LEU A 30 -21.72 -3.84 27.91
C LEU A 30 -21.18 -4.27 26.54
N LEU A 31 -21.17 -3.36 25.56
CA LEU A 31 -20.62 -3.63 24.23
C LEU A 31 -19.11 -3.82 24.28
N GLU A 32 -18.40 -3.13 25.16
CA GLU A 32 -16.96 -3.34 25.43
C GLU A 32 -16.72 -4.73 26.03
N GLN A 33 -17.54 -5.16 27.00
CA GLN A 33 -17.43 -6.50 27.59
C GLN A 33 -17.78 -7.63 26.61
N MET A 34 -18.68 -7.37 25.67
CA MET A 34 -19.13 -8.36 24.68
C MET A 34 -18.32 -8.36 23.38
N ALA A 35 -17.55 -7.30 23.12
CA ALA A 35 -16.73 -7.21 21.92
C ALA A 35 -15.54 -8.18 22.04
N PRO A 36 -15.35 -9.08 21.07
CA PRO A 36 -14.21 -9.99 21.12
C PRO A 36 -12.90 -9.19 20.97
N GLU A 37 -11.85 -9.65 21.64
CA GLU A 37 -10.56 -8.95 21.71
C GLU A 37 -9.96 -8.65 20.32
N TRP A 38 -10.17 -9.56 19.36
CA TRP A 38 -9.74 -9.36 17.97
C TRP A 38 -10.41 -8.14 17.32
N LEU A 39 -11.66 -7.83 17.67
CA LEU A 39 -12.41 -6.70 17.11
C LEU A 39 -12.00 -5.37 17.75
N ILE A 40 -11.74 -5.38 19.06
CA ILE A 40 -11.25 -4.22 19.81
C ILE A 40 -9.88 -3.79 19.26
N ASN A 41 -9.02 -4.77 19.01
CA ASN A 41 -7.66 -4.57 18.52
C ASN A 41 -7.54 -4.36 17.01
N ALA A 42 -8.60 -4.64 16.24
CA ALA A 42 -8.58 -4.52 14.78
C ALA A 42 -8.27 -3.09 14.31
N THR A 43 -7.57 -2.97 13.18
CA THR A 43 -7.27 -1.69 12.54
C THR A 43 -8.54 -0.97 12.07
N PRO A 44 -8.54 0.38 11.97
CA PRO A 44 -9.70 1.14 11.50
C PRO A 44 -10.25 0.65 10.15
N ALA A 45 -9.37 0.37 9.19
CA ALA A 45 -9.75 -0.15 7.88
C ALA A 45 -10.49 -1.48 7.98
N ARG A 46 -10.03 -2.39 8.85
CA ARG A 46 -10.65 -3.71 9.06
C ARG A 46 -11.99 -3.61 9.76
N ARG A 47 -12.12 -2.71 10.74
CA ARG A 47 -13.42 -2.39 11.37
C ARG A 47 -14.41 -1.83 10.35
N HIS A 48 -13.96 -0.97 9.44
CA HIS A 48 -14.79 -0.44 8.37
C HIS A 48 -15.25 -1.52 7.40
N ALA A 49 -14.35 -2.40 6.94
CA ALA A 49 -14.70 -3.52 6.08
C ALA A 49 -15.72 -4.46 6.75
N MET A 50 -15.55 -4.75 8.05
CA MET A 50 -16.50 -5.57 8.82
C MET A 50 -17.86 -4.88 8.97
N LYS A 51 -17.90 -3.56 9.18
CA LYS A 51 -19.14 -2.79 9.24
C LYS A 51 -19.90 -2.81 7.90
N GLN A 52 -19.18 -2.87 6.78
CA GLN A 52 -19.78 -2.99 5.46
C GLN A 52 -20.23 -4.41 5.11
N ALA A 53 -19.69 -5.43 5.80
CA ALA A 53 -20.14 -6.80 5.63
C ALA A 53 -21.58 -6.95 6.14
N GLY A 54 -22.43 -7.60 5.35
CA GLY A 54 -23.81 -7.88 5.75
C GLY A 54 -23.89 -8.83 6.94
N THR A 55 -24.96 -8.74 7.72
CA THR A 55 -25.22 -9.60 8.89
C THR A 55 -25.94 -10.91 8.55
N PHE A 56 -26.08 -11.23 7.26
CA PHE A 56 -26.80 -12.41 6.82
C PHE A 56 -25.98 -13.68 7.07
N SER A 57 -26.56 -14.64 7.79
CA SER A 57 -25.96 -15.96 7.99
C SER A 57 -26.32 -16.88 6.82
N PRO A 58 -25.34 -17.32 6.01
CA PRO A 58 -25.62 -18.21 4.87
C PRO A 58 -26.16 -19.59 5.28
N ASP A 59 -26.91 -20.23 4.38
CA ASP A 59 -27.52 -21.55 4.60
C ASP A 59 -26.52 -22.67 4.92
N TRP A 60 -25.29 -22.58 4.39
CA TRP A 60 -24.23 -23.55 4.72
C TRP A 60 -23.80 -23.44 6.18
N TYR A 61 -23.81 -22.22 6.76
CA TYR A 61 -23.43 -22.00 8.15
C TYR A 61 -24.55 -22.49 9.09
N GLN A 62 -25.81 -22.23 8.74
CA GLN A 62 -26.96 -22.68 9.53
C GLN A 62 -27.08 -24.22 9.60
N ARG A 63 -26.69 -24.92 8.52
CA ARG A 63 -26.68 -26.39 8.46
C ARG A 63 -25.46 -27.04 9.13
N ALA A 64 -24.44 -26.27 9.47
CA ALA A 64 -23.26 -26.77 10.16
C ALA A 64 -23.59 -27.17 11.60
N SER A 65 -22.98 -28.24 12.10
CA SER A 65 -23.07 -28.60 13.52
C SER A 65 -22.44 -27.51 14.40
N SER A 66 -22.86 -27.42 15.67
CA SER A 66 -22.28 -26.46 16.62
C SER A 66 -20.76 -26.61 16.74
N THR A 67 -20.23 -27.82 16.67
CA THR A 67 -18.78 -28.09 16.68
C THR A 67 -18.10 -27.52 15.44
N GLN A 68 -18.69 -27.66 14.25
CA GLN A 68 -18.14 -27.09 13.01
C GLN A 68 -18.21 -25.56 13.00
N GLN A 69 -19.31 -24.99 13.48
CA GLN A 69 -19.45 -23.53 13.62
C GLN A 69 -18.41 -22.97 14.59
N GLN A 70 -18.17 -23.66 15.71
CA GLN A 70 -17.18 -23.27 16.71
C GLN A 70 -15.75 -23.37 16.15
N ALA A 71 -15.40 -24.47 15.48
CA ALA A 71 -14.09 -24.63 14.84
C ALA A 71 -13.81 -23.55 13.79
N LEU A 72 -14.81 -23.23 12.96
CA LEU A 72 -14.70 -22.16 11.96
C LEU A 72 -14.48 -20.80 12.63
N LYS A 73 -15.26 -20.50 13.68
CA LYS A 73 -15.14 -19.26 14.46
C LYS A 73 -13.74 -19.13 15.08
N GLU A 74 -13.22 -20.20 15.67
CA GLU A 74 -11.87 -20.21 16.25
C GLU A 74 -10.79 -19.94 15.20
N CYS A 75 -10.88 -20.56 14.02
CA CYS A 75 -9.91 -20.34 12.95
C CYS A 75 -9.95 -18.90 12.42
N PHE A 76 -11.15 -18.33 12.21
CA PHE A 76 -11.26 -16.93 11.80
C PHE A 76 -10.76 -15.98 12.90
N ASN A 77 -11.11 -16.21 14.16
CA ASN A 77 -10.63 -15.39 15.28
C ASN A 77 -9.09 -15.40 15.36
N ALA A 78 -8.46 -16.57 15.18
CA ALA A 78 -7.01 -16.70 15.12
C ALA A 78 -6.44 -15.87 13.97
N SER A 79 -6.98 -16.01 12.75
CA SER A 79 -6.57 -15.24 11.58
C SER A 79 -6.74 -13.72 11.76
N PHE A 80 -7.84 -13.27 12.35
CA PHE A 80 -8.04 -11.85 12.66
C PHE A 80 -6.99 -11.33 13.65
N THR A 81 -6.66 -12.13 14.66
CA THR A 81 -5.69 -11.77 15.71
C THR A 81 -4.28 -11.70 15.15
N SER A 82 -3.82 -12.74 14.46
CA SER A 82 -2.47 -12.78 13.88
C SER A 82 -2.27 -11.74 12.79
N GLN A 83 -3.27 -11.49 11.95
CA GLN A 83 -3.22 -10.40 10.97
C GLN A 83 -3.18 -9.02 11.65
N THR A 84 -3.91 -8.82 12.75
CA THR A 84 -3.85 -7.56 13.51
C THR A 84 -2.46 -7.33 14.09
N HIS A 85 -1.77 -8.38 14.56
CA HIS A 85 -0.39 -8.27 15.03
C HIS A 85 0.57 -7.89 13.91
N LEU A 86 0.41 -8.50 12.73
CA LEU A 86 1.19 -8.14 11.54
C LEU A 86 0.94 -6.69 11.12
N ASP A 87 -0.33 -6.26 11.04
CA ASP A 87 -0.71 -4.89 10.70
C ASP A 87 -0.08 -3.88 11.68
N LYS A 88 -0.11 -4.20 12.98
CA LYS A 88 0.50 -3.36 14.02
C LYS A 88 2.02 -3.25 13.84
N ALA A 89 2.70 -4.35 13.57
CA ALA A 89 4.14 -4.35 13.31
C ALA A 89 4.50 -3.53 12.07
N MET A 90 3.68 -3.58 11.02
CA MET A 90 3.86 -2.85 9.77
C MET A 90 3.48 -1.36 9.84
N SER A 91 2.74 -0.93 10.86
CA SER A 91 2.13 0.40 10.92
C SER A 91 3.08 1.60 10.93
N SER A 92 4.33 1.39 11.31
CA SER A 92 5.35 2.45 11.30
C SER A 92 6.05 2.60 9.94
N LEU A 93 5.81 1.66 9.01
CA LEU A 93 6.26 1.77 7.63
C LEU A 93 5.36 2.78 6.90
N GLN A 94 5.92 3.94 6.58
CA GLN A 94 5.24 4.96 5.82
C GLN A 94 5.07 4.52 4.38
N ASP A 95 3.93 4.84 3.77
CA ASP A 95 3.79 4.79 2.32
C ASP A 95 4.68 5.84 1.65
N ILE A 96 4.91 5.65 0.35
CA ILE A 96 5.87 6.47 -0.41
C ILE A 96 5.45 7.94 -0.48
N ASP A 97 4.15 8.24 -0.55
CA ASP A 97 3.66 9.61 -0.67
C ASP A 97 3.87 10.35 0.66
N THR A 98 3.50 9.73 1.78
CA THR A 98 3.74 10.26 3.13
C THR A 98 5.23 10.50 3.39
N PHE A 99 6.10 9.61 2.90
CA PHE A 99 7.55 9.76 3.04
C PHE A 99 8.12 10.87 2.13
N ALA A 100 7.65 10.96 0.89
CA ALA A 100 8.18 11.84 -0.14
C ALA A 100 7.73 13.30 -0.02
N GLU A 101 6.47 13.51 0.36
CA GLU A 101 5.87 14.84 0.45
C GLU A 101 6.68 15.85 1.29
N PRO A 102 7.08 15.53 2.54
CA PRO A 102 7.86 16.48 3.34
C PRO A 102 9.25 16.73 2.76
N LEU A 103 9.88 15.72 2.15
CA LEU A 103 11.20 15.86 1.54
C LEU A 103 11.16 16.83 0.35
N LEU A 104 10.16 16.67 -0.53
CA LEU A 104 9.98 17.54 -1.68
C LEU A 104 9.60 18.97 -1.28
N ARG A 105 8.65 19.13 -0.35
CA ARG A 105 8.22 20.44 0.14
C ARG A 105 9.37 21.23 0.76
N ASN A 106 10.16 20.57 1.62
CA ASN A 106 11.31 21.22 2.25
C ASN A 106 12.37 21.60 1.21
N ALA A 107 12.67 20.72 0.26
CA ALA A 107 13.65 21.01 -0.79
C ALA A 107 13.23 22.17 -1.69
N LEU A 108 11.95 22.26 -2.06
CA LEU A 108 11.38 23.39 -2.82
C LEU A 108 11.48 24.71 -2.06
N LYS A 109 11.17 24.67 -0.76
CA LYS A 109 11.22 25.84 0.11
C LYS A 109 12.66 26.32 0.33
N ASP A 110 13.58 25.40 0.65
CA ASP A 110 14.96 25.74 0.99
C ASP A 110 15.76 26.26 -0.20
N GLN A 111 15.54 25.69 -1.41
CA GLN A 111 16.31 26.06 -2.60
C GLN A 111 15.67 27.19 -3.42
N PHE A 112 14.34 27.28 -3.44
CA PHE A 112 13.61 28.18 -4.34
C PHE A 112 12.64 29.11 -3.62
N SER A 113 12.49 29.02 -2.29
CA SER A 113 11.46 29.76 -1.53
C SER A 113 10.04 29.52 -2.06
N VAL A 114 9.80 28.34 -2.62
CA VAL A 114 8.51 27.94 -3.19
C VAL A 114 7.69 27.18 -2.15
N ASP A 115 6.46 27.62 -1.92
CA ASP A 115 5.47 26.92 -1.10
C ASP A 115 4.22 26.65 -1.95
N VAL A 116 4.07 25.41 -2.41
CA VAL A 116 2.95 24.96 -3.24
C VAL A 116 2.39 23.65 -2.72
N ASP A 117 1.12 23.39 -3.04
CA ASP A 117 0.51 22.08 -2.82
C ASP A 117 1.07 21.09 -3.85
N VAL A 118 2.06 20.28 -3.46
CA VAL A 118 2.75 19.34 -4.34
C VAL A 118 1.85 18.20 -4.85
N SER A 119 0.72 17.97 -4.19
CA SER A 119 -0.26 16.93 -4.57
C SER A 119 -1.28 17.45 -5.57
N LYS A 120 -1.52 18.76 -5.61
CA LYS A 120 -2.49 19.40 -6.54
C LYS A 120 -1.87 20.20 -7.67
N THR A 121 -0.61 20.58 -7.53
CA THR A 121 0.15 21.22 -8.61
C THR A 121 0.68 20.13 -9.52
N LEU A 122 0.43 20.24 -10.82
CA LEU A 122 0.84 19.25 -11.81
C LEU A 122 2.03 19.77 -12.61
N LEU A 123 2.98 18.89 -12.88
CA LEU A 123 3.97 19.04 -13.93
C LEU A 123 3.41 18.48 -15.23
N CYS A 124 3.42 19.27 -16.29
CA CYS A 124 3.09 18.83 -17.65
C CYS A 124 4.34 18.97 -18.53
N LEU A 125 4.84 17.84 -19.01
CA LEU A 125 5.99 17.76 -19.91
C LEU A 125 5.52 17.44 -21.32
N ARG A 126 6.02 18.20 -22.28
CA ARG A 126 5.69 18.06 -23.70
C ARG A 126 6.98 17.89 -24.50
N ARG A 127 6.91 17.19 -25.63
CA ARG A 127 8.02 17.07 -26.58
C ARG A 127 7.60 17.60 -27.95
N PRO A 128 8.54 18.19 -28.71
CA PRO A 128 8.25 18.57 -30.08
C PRO A 128 8.03 17.31 -30.93
N LEU A 129 7.16 17.43 -31.92
CA LEU A 129 7.04 16.50 -33.03
C LEU A 129 7.75 17.16 -34.21
N GLU A 130 8.87 16.55 -34.62
CA GLU A 130 9.72 17.06 -35.68
C GLU A 130 9.70 16.12 -36.89
N ILE A 131 9.84 16.69 -38.08
CA ILE A 131 10.07 15.93 -39.31
C ILE A 131 11.58 15.91 -39.57
N SER A 132 12.11 14.70 -39.83
CA SER A 132 13.54 14.33 -39.97
C SER A 132 14.46 15.36 -40.64
N ASP A 133 15.75 15.25 -40.31
CA ASP A 133 16.97 15.89 -40.84
C ASP A 133 17.01 17.42 -40.88
N LEU A 134 15.87 18.09 -40.76
CA LEU A 134 15.73 19.54 -40.83
C LEU A 134 15.32 20.17 -39.48
N GLU A 135 15.08 19.36 -38.44
CA GLU A 135 14.69 19.81 -37.09
C GLU A 135 13.51 20.81 -37.08
N ILE A 136 12.56 20.63 -38.01
CA ILE A 136 11.40 21.52 -38.13
C ILE A 136 10.28 21.01 -37.21
N GLU A 137 10.00 21.77 -36.15
CA GLU A 137 8.86 21.55 -35.25
C GLU A 137 7.53 21.73 -36.00
N VAL A 138 6.76 20.65 -36.15
CA VAL A 138 5.44 20.69 -36.82
C VAL A 138 4.27 20.64 -35.82
N ALA A 139 4.50 20.08 -34.64
CA ALA A 139 3.55 20.05 -33.54
C ALA A 139 4.29 19.76 -32.23
N ASP A 140 3.54 19.62 -31.14
CA ASP A 140 4.05 19.15 -29.86
C ASP A 140 3.00 18.26 -29.19
N PHE A 141 3.44 17.33 -28.35
CA PHE A 141 2.55 16.38 -27.68
C PHE A 141 2.89 16.24 -26.19
N GLU A 142 1.87 15.96 -25.39
CA GLU A 142 2.02 15.69 -23.95
C GLU A 142 2.63 14.29 -23.76
N VAL A 143 3.73 14.24 -23.02
CA VAL A 143 4.43 12.99 -22.68
C VAL A 143 4.10 12.56 -21.25
N LEU A 144 3.98 13.54 -20.35
CA LEU A 144 3.80 13.29 -18.93
C LEU A 144 2.96 14.40 -18.31
N LYS A 145 1.99 14.01 -17.49
CA LYS A 145 1.20 14.92 -16.66
C LYS A 145 0.92 14.29 -15.31
N LEU A 146 1.64 14.72 -14.28
CA LEU A 146 1.62 14.15 -12.94
C LEU A 146 1.60 15.26 -11.89
N SER A 147 1.15 14.98 -10.66
CA SER A 147 1.38 15.91 -9.56
C SER A 147 2.89 16.09 -9.32
N LEU A 148 3.31 17.20 -8.70
CA LEU A 148 4.73 17.40 -8.37
C LEU A 148 5.25 16.27 -7.48
N LEU A 149 4.44 15.78 -6.55
CA LEU A 149 4.79 14.64 -5.70
C LEU A 149 5.07 13.38 -6.54
N GLN A 150 4.16 13.04 -7.45
CA GLN A 150 4.32 11.89 -8.34
C GLN A 150 5.49 12.06 -9.31
N ALA A 151 5.69 13.28 -9.81
CA ALA A 151 6.83 13.61 -10.66
C ALA A 151 8.16 13.47 -9.89
N ALA A 152 8.23 13.81 -8.61
CA ALA A 152 9.44 13.60 -7.81
C ALA A 152 9.79 12.13 -7.55
N LEU A 153 8.80 11.24 -7.71
CA LEU A 153 8.99 9.78 -7.70
C LEU A 153 9.29 9.22 -9.10
N HIS A 154 9.19 10.05 -10.13
CA HIS A 154 9.61 9.71 -11.48
C HIS A 154 11.13 9.80 -11.55
N ASN A 155 11.78 8.68 -11.84
CA ASN A 155 13.25 8.56 -11.88
C ASN A 155 13.82 9.24 -13.13
N PHE A 156 13.80 10.57 -13.17
CA PHE A 156 14.26 11.34 -14.33
C PHE A 156 15.74 11.09 -14.66
N GLU A 157 16.00 10.83 -15.93
CA GLU A 157 17.35 10.62 -16.45
C GLU A 157 18.11 11.94 -16.58
N ALA A 158 19.45 11.86 -16.69
CA ALA A 158 20.28 13.05 -16.88
C ALA A 158 19.92 13.79 -18.17
N SER A 159 19.66 13.04 -19.25
CA SER A 159 19.20 13.56 -20.55
C SER A 159 17.90 14.36 -20.45
N GLU A 160 17.02 14.03 -19.52
CA GLU A 160 15.76 14.73 -19.28
C GLU A 160 15.94 16.05 -18.51
N CYS A 161 17.12 16.27 -17.94
CA CYS A 161 17.45 17.49 -17.20
C CYS A 161 18.30 18.49 -18.00
N GLU A 162 18.66 18.13 -19.23
CA GLU A 162 19.41 19.00 -20.14
C GLU A 162 18.55 20.18 -20.62
N ASP A 163 19.22 21.21 -21.11
CA ASP A 163 18.54 22.28 -21.85
C ASP A 163 17.87 21.69 -23.10
N ASP A 164 16.64 22.14 -23.37
CA ASP A 164 15.78 21.68 -24.48
C ASP A 164 15.31 20.20 -24.45
N ALA A 165 15.53 19.47 -23.35
CA ALA A 165 15.03 18.10 -23.18
C ALA A 165 13.49 17.97 -23.29
N PHE A 166 12.79 19.07 -23.00
CA PHE A 166 11.34 19.19 -23.14
C PHE A 166 10.99 20.48 -23.87
N HIS A 167 9.86 20.44 -24.57
CA HIS A 167 9.33 21.56 -25.33
C HIS A 167 9.00 22.75 -24.41
N LYS A 168 9.19 23.99 -24.91
CA LYS A 168 8.94 25.25 -24.18
C LYS A 168 7.52 25.44 -23.64
N LYS A 169 6.54 24.69 -24.15
CA LYS A 169 5.16 24.66 -23.62
C LYS A 169 4.99 23.76 -22.38
N SER A 170 6.05 23.08 -21.96
CA SER A 170 6.07 22.37 -20.68
C SER A 170 5.97 23.36 -19.54
N GLY A 171 5.31 22.98 -18.45
CA GLY A 171 5.07 23.90 -17.35
C GLY A 171 4.22 23.28 -16.26
N PHE A 172 3.67 24.16 -15.41
CA PHE A 172 2.89 23.75 -14.27
C PHE A 172 1.42 24.07 -14.47
N LEU A 173 0.56 23.18 -13.98
CA LEU A 173 -0.89 23.29 -14.09
C LEU A 173 -1.55 23.11 -12.73
N ILE A 174 -2.72 23.70 -12.54
CA ILE A 174 -3.64 23.37 -11.45
C ILE A 174 -5.01 23.02 -12.03
N GLU A 175 -5.70 22.12 -11.37
CA GLU A 175 -7.10 21.83 -11.68
C GLU A 175 -7.97 23.02 -11.23
N THR A 176 -8.89 23.43 -12.11
CA THR A 176 -9.83 24.51 -11.82
C THR A 176 -10.97 24.03 -10.92
N SER A 177 -11.92 24.91 -10.59
CA SER A 177 -13.15 24.51 -9.89
C SER A 177 -14.00 23.50 -10.68
N THR A 178 -13.81 23.42 -12.01
CA THR A 178 -14.46 22.43 -12.86
C THR A 178 -13.54 21.22 -13.00
N PRO A 179 -13.94 20.04 -12.47
CA PRO A 179 -13.11 18.84 -12.55
C PRO A 179 -12.73 18.48 -13.98
N GLY A 180 -11.47 18.09 -14.18
CA GLY A 180 -10.90 17.75 -15.48
C GLY A 180 -10.46 18.95 -16.34
N ILE A 181 -10.72 20.19 -15.91
CA ILE A 181 -10.23 21.40 -16.57
C ILE A 181 -8.99 21.92 -15.84
N PHE A 182 -7.90 22.13 -16.57
CA PHE A 182 -6.60 22.54 -16.04
C PHE A 182 -6.17 23.88 -16.62
N GLN A 183 -5.53 24.71 -15.80
CA GLN A 183 -4.98 26.00 -16.23
C GLN A 183 -3.50 26.14 -15.86
N PRO A 184 -2.70 26.85 -16.67
CA PRO A 184 -1.31 27.14 -16.34
C PRO A 184 -1.17 27.93 -15.04
N VAL A 185 -0.13 27.61 -14.27
CA VAL A 185 0.27 28.34 -13.07
C VAL A 185 1.77 28.63 -13.10
N THR A 186 2.17 29.79 -12.60
CA THR A 186 3.59 30.08 -12.37
C THR A 186 3.97 29.60 -10.98
N VAL A 187 4.82 28.60 -10.92
CA VAL A 187 5.52 28.17 -9.71
C VAL A 187 6.90 28.81 -9.80
N GLY A 188 7.44 29.38 -8.72
CA GLY A 188 8.71 30.13 -8.69
C GLY A 188 9.99 29.32 -9.00
N VAL A 189 9.87 28.26 -9.79
CA VAL A 189 10.89 27.32 -10.23
C VAL A 189 10.62 26.97 -11.69
N THR A 190 11.65 26.82 -12.52
CA THR A 190 11.48 26.34 -13.89
C THR A 190 11.27 24.83 -13.94
N VAL A 191 10.75 24.30 -15.06
CA VAL A 191 10.64 22.85 -15.28
C VAL A 191 11.98 22.16 -15.09
N ARG A 192 13.04 22.68 -15.73
CA ARG A 192 14.40 22.14 -15.60
C ARG A 192 14.91 22.14 -14.15
N GLN A 193 14.73 23.25 -13.44
CA GLN A 193 15.13 23.35 -12.03
C GLN A 193 14.40 22.32 -11.16
N PHE A 194 13.11 22.10 -11.41
CA PHE A 194 12.33 21.08 -10.73
C PHE A 194 12.82 19.66 -11.04
N LEU A 195 13.09 19.33 -12.30
CA LEU A 195 13.60 18.00 -12.69
C LEU A 195 14.97 17.72 -12.03
N MET A 196 15.87 18.71 -12.06
CA MET A 196 17.16 18.66 -11.37
C MET A 196 17.00 18.48 -9.85
N LEU A 197 16.03 19.17 -9.23
CA LEU A 197 15.71 19.00 -7.81
C LEU A 197 15.31 17.55 -7.50
N CYS A 198 14.40 16.97 -8.30
CA CYS A 198 13.95 15.59 -8.14
C CYS A 198 15.11 14.60 -8.24
N ARG A 199 15.96 14.77 -9.25
CA ARG A 199 17.15 13.93 -9.48
C ARG A 199 18.17 14.04 -8.34
N ASN A 200 18.41 15.25 -7.84
CA ASN A 200 19.34 15.48 -6.72
C ASN A 200 18.78 14.95 -5.39
N LEU A 201 17.47 15.04 -5.20
CA LEU A 201 16.82 14.56 -3.99
C LEU A 201 16.81 13.04 -3.94
N ASP A 202 16.68 12.37 -5.10
CA ASP A 202 16.70 10.91 -5.24
C ASP A 202 15.82 10.23 -4.16
N ILE A 203 14.53 10.62 -4.14
CA ILE A 203 13.56 10.09 -3.18
C ILE A 203 13.46 8.57 -3.31
N GLY A 204 13.59 8.04 -4.53
CA GLY A 204 13.60 6.61 -4.81
C GLY A 204 14.67 5.86 -3.99
N ALA A 205 15.93 6.27 -4.06
CA ALA A 205 16.99 5.65 -3.29
C ALA A 205 16.82 5.84 -1.77
N LYS A 206 16.36 7.02 -1.33
CA LYS A 206 16.07 7.30 0.08
C LYS A 206 14.97 6.38 0.62
N TYR A 207 13.88 6.20 -0.13
CA TYR A 207 12.78 5.34 0.25
C TYR A 207 13.19 3.86 0.24
N GLN A 208 13.96 3.41 -0.76
CA GLN A 208 14.50 2.05 -0.76
C GLN A 208 15.39 1.78 0.47
N THR A 209 16.21 2.75 0.86
CA THR A 209 17.05 2.65 2.07
C THR A 209 16.19 2.55 3.32
N TYR A 210 15.18 3.41 3.43
CA TYR A 210 14.22 3.41 4.54
C TYR A 210 13.47 2.07 4.67
N VAL A 211 12.91 1.55 3.57
CA VAL A 211 12.19 0.27 3.54
C VAL A 211 13.12 -0.89 3.89
N LYS A 212 14.34 -0.93 3.33
CA LYS A 212 15.33 -1.96 3.67
C LYS A 212 15.69 -1.94 5.15
N ALA A 213 15.96 -0.76 5.71
CA ALA A 213 16.28 -0.61 7.13
C ALA A 213 15.13 -1.08 8.03
N PHE A 214 13.89 -0.77 7.66
CA PHE A 214 12.70 -1.25 8.37
C PHE A 214 12.64 -2.78 8.41
N PHE A 215 12.77 -3.44 7.26
CA PHE A 215 12.71 -4.91 7.20
C PHE A 215 13.89 -5.59 7.87
N GLN A 216 15.09 -4.99 7.82
CA GLN A 216 16.28 -5.52 8.51
C GLN A 216 16.13 -5.44 10.03
N ALA A 217 15.63 -4.33 10.57
CA ALA A 217 15.46 -4.14 12.00
C ALA A 217 14.44 -5.12 12.62
N ALA A 218 13.46 -5.57 11.83
CA ALA A 218 12.36 -6.41 12.28
C ALA A 218 12.36 -7.82 11.66
N GLU A 219 13.44 -8.25 10.98
CA GLU A 219 13.42 -9.40 10.07
C GLU A 219 12.81 -10.67 10.69
N THR A 220 13.34 -11.11 11.83
CA THR A 220 12.90 -12.36 12.45
C THR A 220 11.47 -12.27 12.97
N THR A 221 11.14 -11.20 13.71
CA THR A 221 9.82 -11.00 14.30
C THR A 221 8.76 -10.82 13.23
N LEU A 222 9.01 -9.98 12.24
CA LEU A 222 8.06 -9.70 11.17
C LEU A 222 7.85 -10.92 10.29
N ARG A 223 8.91 -11.70 10.00
CA ARG A 223 8.80 -12.97 9.30
C ARG A 223 7.92 -13.98 10.06
N GLN A 224 8.08 -14.06 11.38
CA GLN A 224 7.24 -14.92 12.21
C GLN A 224 5.78 -14.47 12.19
N LEU A 225 5.52 -13.17 12.40
CA LEU A 225 4.17 -12.60 12.34
C LEU A 225 3.50 -12.84 10.98
N PHE A 226 4.25 -12.65 9.89
CA PHE A 226 3.78 -12.92 8.54
C PHE A 226 3.43 -14.40 8.36
N MET A 227 4.34 -15.31 8.70
CA MET A 227 4.10 -16.76 8.59
C MET A 227 2.89 -17.20 9.41
N THR A 228 2.76 -16.74 10.66
CA THR A 228 1.61 -17.05 11.51
C THR A 228 0.31 -16.54 10.89
N SER A 229 0.29 -15.29 10.42
CA SER A 229 -0.90 -14.71 9.77
C SER A 229 -1.33 -15.51 8.54
N GLN A 230 -0.37 -15.86 7.67
CA GLN A 230 -0.66 -16.65 6.46
C GLN A 230 -1.17 -18.05 6.79
N LYS A 231 -0.62 -18.70 7.81
CA LYS A 231 -1.07 -20.03 8.25
C LYS A 231 -2.48 -19.99 8.83
N ASP A 232 -2.77 -19.03 9.69
CA ASP A 232 -4.10 -18.90 10.29
C ASP A 232 -5.14 -18.55 9.23
N ALA A 233 -4.80 -17.68 8.27
CA ALA A 233 -5.66 -17.35 7.14
C ALA A 233 -5.92 -18.57 6.25
N LEU A 234 -4.88 -19.35 5.93
CA LEU A 234 -5.03 -20.59 5.14
C LEU A 234 -5.89 -21.62 5.88
N ARG A 235 -5.70 -21.78 7.19
CA ARG A 235 -6.52 -22.68 8.01
C ARG A 235 -7.99 -22.25 8.02
N ALA A 236 -8.27 -20.96 8.23
CA ALA A 236 -9.63 -20.44 8.18
C ALA A 236 -10.29 -20.64 6.81
N ALA A 237 -9.54 -20.42 5.73
CA ALA A 237 -10.02 -20.65 4.37
C ALA A 237 -10.31 -22.13 4.09
N ALA A 238 -9.43 -23.03 4.53
CA ALA A 238 -9.60 -24.47 4.36
C ALA A 238 -10.82 -25.01 5.14
N GLU A 239 -11.02 -24.57 6.38
CA GLU A 239 -12.21 -24.91 7.17
C GLU A 239 -13.50 -24.39 6.51
N LEU A 240 -13.48 -23.14 6.02
CA LEU A 240 -14.62 -22.57 5.31
C LEU A 240 -14.94 -23.37 4.04
N ALA A 241 -13.93 -23.70 3.23
CA ALA A 241 -14.10 -24.44 2.00
C ALA A 241 -14.63 -25.85 2.26
N LEU A 242 -14.11 -26.55 3.29
CA LEU A 242 -14.59 -27.88 3.68
C LEU A 242 -16.06 -27.83 4.11
N LEU A 243 -16.44 -26.81 4.90
CA LEU A 243 -17.81 -26.66 5.39
C LEU A 243 -18.81 -26.32 4.28
N LYS A 244 -18.36 -25.53 3.29
CA LYS A 244 -19.13 -25.21 2.08
C LYS A 244 -19.19 -26.38 1.09
N LYS A 245 -18.38 -27.42 1.30
CA LYS A 245 -18.15 -28.55 0.38
C LYS A 245 -17.49 -28.11 -0.94
N ASP A 246 -16.71 -27.04 -0.90
CA ASP A 246 -15.88 -26.59 -2.01
C ASP A 246 -14.62 -27.47 -2.18
N ILE A 247 -14.22 -28.18 -1.10
CA ILE A 247 -13.14 -29.18 -1.09
C ILE A 247 -13.58 -30.44 -0.35
N GLU A 248 -12.95 -31.58 -0.66
CA GLU A 248 -13.17 -32.83 0.06
C GLU A 248 -12.30 -32.90 1.32
N ARG A 249 -12.66 -33.80 2.25
CA ARG A 249 -11.86 -34.03 3.47
C ARG A 249 -10.43 -34.46 3.15
N LYS A 250 -10.23 -35.23 2.09
CA LYS A 250 -8.91 -35.67 1.64
C LYS A 250 -8.03 -34.50 1.19
N ASP A 251 -8.61 -33.50 0.52
CA ASP A 251 -7.90 -32.29 0.11
C ASP A 251 -7.53 -31.43 1.31
N TYR A 252 -8.43 -31.33 2.28
CA TYR A 252 -8.18 -30.65 3.56
C TYR A 252 -7.02 -31.31 4.32
N GLU A 253 -6.99 -32.64 4.40
CA GLU A 253 -5.91 -33.40 5.04
C GLU A 253 -4.57 -33.24 4.33
N MET A 254 -4.55 -32.97 3.02
CA MET A 254 -3.32 -32.67 2.29
C MET A 254 -2.74 -31.28 2.64
N ILE A 255 -3.59 -30.30 2.96
CA ILE A 255 -3.17 -28.94 3.35
C ILE A 255 -2.65 -28.93 4.79
N PHE A 256 -3.18 -29.81 5.65
CA PHE A 256 -2.90 -29.82 7.10
C PHE A 256 -1.41 -29.98 7.49
N PRO A 257 -0.59 -30.85 6.86
CA PRO A 257 0.84 -30.95 7.15
C PRO A 257 1.60 -29.63 6.94
N SER A 258 1.26 -28.88 5.88
CA SER A 258 1.87 -27.58 5.59
C SER A 258 1.51 -26.48 6.60
N LEU A 259 0.37 -26.64 7.28
CA LEU A 259 -0.05 -25.76 8.38
C LEU A 259 0.73 -26.05 9.66
N MET A 260 1.05 -27.33 9.92
CA MET A 260 1.70 -27.81 11.15
C MET A 260 3.23 -27.71 11.16
N GLU A 261 3.90 -27.57 9.99
CA GLU A 261 5.36 -27.40 9.96
C GLU A 261 5.80 -26.04 10.54
N THR A 262 6.23 -26.01 11.80
CA THR A 262 7.05 -24.89 12.31
C THR A 262 8.31 -24.78 11.46
N PHE A 263 8.45 -23.67 10.72
CA PHE A 263 9.67 -23.37 9.99
C PHE A 263 10.82 -23.23 11.00
N ILE A 264 11.69 -24.25 11.09
CA ILE A 264 12.96 -24.18 11.81
C ILE A 264 13.99 -23.58 10.84
N PRO A 265 14.48 -22.35 11.05
CA PRO A 265 15.58 -21.83 10.26
C PRO A 265 16.85 -22.60 10.65
N GLY A 266 17.52 -23.20 9.67
CA GLY A 266 18.86 -23.74 9.87
C GLY A 266 18.94 -25.23 10.15
N ARG A 267 18.49 -26.07 9.21
CA ARG A 267 19.16 -27.35 8.98
C ARG A 267 20.01 -27.20 7.73
N ALA A 268 21.15 -26.53 7.88
CA ALA A 268 22.25 -26.70 6.95
C ALA A 268 22.63 -28.18 7.00
N THR A 269 22.20 -28.96 6.00
CA THR A 269 22.74 -30.29 5.80
C THR A 269 24.17 -30.11 5.33
N ASN A 270 25.07 -30.04 6.29
CA ASN A 270 26.49 -30.11 6.10
C ASN A 270 26.79 -31.53 5.56
N LYS A 271 26.83 -31.70 4.25
CA LYS A 271 27.45 -32.86 3.62
C LYS A 271 28.91 -32.52 3.36
N SER A 272 29.74 -32.75 4.37
CA SER A 272 31.19 -32.84 4.22
C SER A 272 31.66 -34.20 4.74
N GLY A 273 32.34 -34.94 3.85
CA GLY A 273 33.14 -36.14 4.14
C GLY A 273 32.37 -37.46 4.27
N PHE A 274 32.84 -38.62 3.79
CA PHE A 274 34.14 -38.98 3.22
C PHE A 274 34.13 -40.49 2.85
N VAL A 275 34.91 -40.89 1.84
CA VAL A 275 35.49 -42.24 1.55
C VAL A 275 34.49 -43.36 1.19
N THR A 276 34.67 -44.22 0.19
CA THR A 276 35.83 -44.79 -0.55
C THR A 276 35.74 -44.62 -2.05
#